data_AF-A0A7K0DS37-F1
#
_entry.id   AF-A0A7K0DS37-F1
#
_cell.length_a   1.000
_cell.length_b   1.000
_cell.length_c   1.000
_cell.angle_alpha   90.00
_cell.angle_beta   90.00
_cell.angle_gamma   90.00
#
_symmetry.space_group_name_H-M   'P 1'
#
loop_
_entity.id
_entity.type
_entity.pdbx_description
1 polymer ?
#
loop_
_entity_poly.entity_id
_entity_poly.type
_entity_poly.pdbx_seq_one_letter_code
_entity_poly.pdbx_strand_id
1 'polypeptide(L)'
;MVMKKTTVMVDEEDLALLKQAAAREGRSESEYLREAFHLVAQRARRWSEDWDIPVVDFGRPISAEEVHQTVTDVISERHTRPARE
;
A
#
# COMPACT_ATOMS: atom_id res chain seq x y z
N MET A 1 7.08 7.63 -21.70
CA MET A 1 6.10 8.48 -21.00
C MET A 1 6.52 9.93 -21.11
N VAL A 2 5.57 10.85 -21.29
CA VAL A 2 5.87 12.29 -21.31
C VAL A 2 5.87 12.79 -19.87
N MET A 3 7.04 13.15 -19.34
CA MET A 3 7.15 13.80 -18.03
C MET A 3 6.75 15.27 -18.16
N LYS A 4 5.92 15.78 -17.24
CA LYS A 4 5.58 17.20 -17.17
C LYS A 4 6.33 17.87 -16.01
N LYS A 5 6.85 19.07 -16.25
CA LYS A 5 7.49 19.89 -15.21
C LYS A 5 6.41 20.53 -14.34
N THR A 6 6.54 20.37 -13.03
CA THR A 6 5.74 21.04 -12.00
C THR A 6 6.70 21.64 -10.98
N THR A 7 6.44 22.87 -10.54
CA THR A 7 7.19 23.53 -9.46
C THR A 7 6.25 23.70 -8.27
N VAL A 8 6.68 23.31 -7.08
CA VAL A 8 5.93 23.45 -5.84
C VAL A 8 6.82 24.01 -4.74
N MET A 9 6.23 24.77 -3.83
CA MET A 9 6.90 25.19 -2.60
C MET A 9 6.74 24.08 -1.56
N VAL A 10 7.81 23.81 -0.81
CA VAL A 10 7.84 22.80 0.26
C VAL A 10 8.42 23.43 1.52
N ASP A 11 8.15 22.80 2.66
CA ASP A 11 8.77 23.19 3.92
C ASP A 11 10.30 23.00 3.87
N GLU A 12 11.03 23.90 4.54
CA GLU A 12 12.49 23.88 4.55
C GLU A 12 13.04 22.66 5.31
N GLU A 13 12.42 22.28 6.41
CA GLU A 13 12.84 21.14 7.24
C GLU A 13 12.64 19.83 6.47
N ASP A 14 11.48 19.67 5.80
CA ASP A 14 11.19 18.51 4.95
C ASP A 14 12.19 18.39 3.79
N LEU A 15 12.52 19.51 3.15
CA LEU A 15 13.51 19.53 2.07
C LEU A 15 14.90 19.13 2.58
N ALA A 16 15.29 19.59 3.77
CA ALA A 16 16.56 19.24 4.37
C ALA A 16 16.65 17.73 4.68
N LEU A 17 15.58 17.13 5.20
CA LEU A 17 15.50 15.69 5.46
C LEU A 17 15.59 14.87 4.17
N LEU A 18 14.88 15.31 3.12
CA LEU A 18 14.90 14.66 1.81
C LEU A 18 16.32 14.64 1.22
N LYS A 19 17.04 15.77 1.32
CA LYS A 19 18.43 15.90 0.85
C LYS A 19 19.37 14.94 1.57
N GLN A 20 19.22 14.78 2.88
CA GLN A 20 20.03 13.85 3.66
C GLN A 20 19.76 12.40 3.24
N ALA A 21 18.49 12.04 3.02
CA ALA A 21 18.12 10.71 2.54
C ALA A 21 18.69 10.43 1.14
N ALA A 22 18.54 11.39 0.22
CA ALA A 22 19.07 11.31 -1.14
C ALA A 22 20.59 11.11 -1.17
N ALA A 23 21.32 11.86 -0.34
CA ALA A 23 22.77 11.70 -0.20
C ALA A 23 23.15 10.33 0.37
N ARG A 24 22.42 9.84 1.38
CA ARG A 24 22.66 8.52 1.98
C ARG A 24 22.42 7.37 1.01
N GLU A 25 21.42 7.50 0.15
CA GLU A 25 20.97 6.42 -0.76
C GLU A 25 21.53 6.55 -2.18
N GLY A 26 22.29 7.61 -2.48
CA GLY A 26 22.86 7.86 -3.81
C GLY A 26 21.80 8.16 -4.89
N ARG A 27 20.61 8.61 -4.47
CA ARG A 27 19.45 8.90 -5.33
C ARG A 27 19.33 10.40 -5.54
N SER A 28 18.67 10.82 -6.62
CA SER A 28 18.41 12.24 -6.86
C SER A 28 17.20 12.75 -6.06
N GLU A 29 17.23 14.00 -5.58
CA GLU A 29 16.09 14.64 -4.91
C GLU A 29 14.79 14.54 -5.75
N SER A 30 14.94 14.69 -7.07
CA SER A 30 13.83 14.60 -8.02
C SER A 30 13.18 13.22 -8.07
N GLU A 31 13.89 12.14 -7.73
CA GLU A 31 13.28 10.80 -7.64
C GLU A 31 12.34 10.69 -6.45
N TYR A 32 12.75 11.19 -5.28
CA TYR A 32 11.86 11.21 -4.11
C TYR A 32 10.65 12.09 -4.33
N LEU A 33 10.81 13.26 -4.97
CA LEU A 33 9.68 14.12 -5.30
C LEU A 33 8.69 13.41 -6.23
N ARG A 34 9.19 12.73 -7.28
CA ARG A 34 8.33 11.94 -8.18
C ARG A 34 7.62 10.81 -7.43
N GLU A 35 8.33 10.11 -6.54
CA GLU A 35 7.77 9.05 -5.71
C GLU A 35 6.68 9.58 -4.77
N ALA A 36 6.93 10.70 -4.10
CA ALA A 36 5.94 11.36 -3.24
C ALA A 36 4.68 11.76 -4.03
N PHE A 37 4.85 12.37 -5.21
CA PHE A 37 3.72 12.68 -6.10
C PHE A 37 2.96 11.42 -6.51
N HIS A 38 3.66 10.33 -6.81
CA HIS A 38 3.02 9.06 -7.16
C HIS A 38 2.21 8.49 -5.99
N LEU A 39 2.77 8.46 -4.78
CA LEU A 39 2.09 7.99 -3.57
C LEU A 39 0.84 8.81 -3.27
N VAL A 40 0.93 10.13 -3.37
CA VAL A 40 -0.22 11.03 -3.17
C VAL A 40 -1.27 10.81 -4.24
N ALA A 41 -0.89 10.67 -5.51
CA ALA A 41 -1.83 10.39 -6.60
C ALA A 41 -2.57 9.06 -6.39
N GLN A 42 -1.86 8.02 -5.97
CA GLN A 42 -2.46 6.71 -5.66
C GLN A 42 -3.41 6.79 -4.47
N ARG A 43 -3.04 7.54 -3.41
CA ARG A 43 -3.91 7.78 -2.25
C ARG A 43 -5.17 8.58 -2.62
N ALA A 44 -5.03 9.55 -3.52
CA ALA A 44 -6.13 10.38 -3.98
C ALA A 44 -7.05 9.64 -4.97
N ARG A 45 -6.59 8.52 -5.55
CA ARG A 45 -7.38 7.69 -6.45
C ARG A 45 -8.54 7.05 -5.66
N ARG A 46 -9.71 7.69 -5.73
CA ARG A 46 -10.96 7.08 -5.29
C ARG A 46 -11.51 6.19 -6.41
N TRP A 47 -12.08 5.06 -6.04
CA TRP A 47 -12.98 4.34 -6.94
C TRP A 47 -14.23 5.19 -7.14
N SER A 48 -14.43 5.65 -8.37
CA SER A 48 -15.61 6.42 -8.77
C SER A 48 -16.81 5.53 -9.07
N GLU A 49 -16.57 4.24 -9.29
CA GLU A 49 -17.59 3.24 -9.59
C GLU A 49 -17.95 2.50 -8.30
N ASP A 50 -19.24 2.16 -8.18
CA ASP A 50 -19.72 1.29 -7.12
C ASP A 50 -18.98 -0.05 -7.20
N TRP A 51 -18.60 -0.56 -6.03
CA TRP A 51 -17.90 -1.83 -5.94
C TRP A 51 -18.85 -2.96 -6.34
N ASP A 52 -18.63 -3.53 -7.52
CA ASP A 52 -19.29 -4.76 -7.97
C ASP A 52 -18.61 -5.99 -7.35
N ILE A 53 -18.68 -6.12 -6.01
CA ILE A 53 -18.27 -7.35 -5.34
C ILE A 53 -19.39 -8.37 -5.49
N PRO A 54 -19.13 -9.55 -6.08
CA PRO A 54 -20.13 -10.61 -6.12
C PRO A 54 -20.47 -11.05 -4.69
N VAL A 55 -21.76 -11.02 -4.36
CA VAL A 55 -22.24 -11.58 -3.10
C VAL A 55 -22.18 -13.10 -3.19
N VAL A 56 -21.38 -13.71 -2.32
CA VAL A 56 -21.29 -15.17 -2.20
C VAL A 56 -22.37 -15.63 -1.23
N ASP A 57 -23.32 -16.41 -1.72
CA ASP A 57 -24.27 -17.13 -0.87
C ASP A 57 -23.65 -18.45 -0.42
N PHE A 58 -23.49 -18.62 0.90
CA PHE A 58 -22.95 -19.83 1.51
C PHE A 58 -24.03 -20.89 1.78
N GLY A 59 -25.31 -20.62 1.44
CA GLY A 59 -26.44 -21.52 1.69
C GLY A 59 -26.80 -21.71 3.17
N ARG A 60 -26.08 -21.03 4.08
CA ARG A 60 -26.34 -20.98 5.51
C ARG A 60 -25.78 -19.68 6.13
N PRO A 61 -26.32 -19.23 7.28
CA PRO A 61 -25.70 -18.15 8.03
C PRO A 61 -24.28 -18.52 8.48
N ILE A 62 -23.34 -17.60 8.30
CA ILE A 62 -21.96 -17.71 8.79
C ILE A 62 -21.81 -16.74 9.96
N SER A 63 -21.36 -17.23 11.12
CA SER A 63 -21.13 -16.39 12.29
C SER A 63 -19.74 -15.73 12.25
N ALA A 64 -19.60 -14.59 12.91
CA ALA A 64 -18.29 -13.92 13.04
C ALA A 64 -17.26 -14.82 13.74
N GLU A 65 -17.71 -15.63 14.70
CA GLU A 65 -16.87 -16.60 15.43
C GLU A 65 -16.32 -17.66 14.49
N GLU A 66 -17.15 -18.21 13.60
CA GLU A 66 -16.74 -19.21 12.62
C GLU A 66 -15.67 -18.66 11.66
N VAL A 67 -15.83 -17.41 11.21
CA VAL A 67 -14.82 -16.72 10.39
C VAL A 67 -13.52 -16.56 11.16
N HIS A 68 -13.60 -16.08 12.41
CA HIS A 68 -12.42 -15.83 13.23
C HIS A 68 -11.63 -17.11 13.52
N GLN A 69 -12.33 -18.19 13.88
CA GLN A 69 -11.72 -19.49 14.16
C GLN A 69 -11.04 -20.04 12.90
N THR A 70 -11.74 -20.03 11.76
CA THR A 70 -11.20 -20.55 10.49
C THR A 70 -9.93 -19.79 10.08
N VAL A 71 -9.92 -18.46 10.18
CA VAL A 71 -8.73 -17.65 9.86
C VAL A 71 -7.58 -17.97 10.81
N THR A 72 -7.87 -18.11 12.11
CA THR A 72 -6.86 -18.42 13.14
C THR A 72 -6.24 -19.80 12.93
N ASP A 73 -7.06 -20.80 12.60
CA ASP A 73 -6.61 -22.16 12.31
C ASP A 73 -5.67 -22.18 11.11
N VAL A 74 -6.06 -21.52 10.00
CA VAL A 74 -5.23 -21.47 8.77
C VAL A 74 -3.91 -20.74 9.01
N ILE A 75 -3.90 -19.64 9.76
CA ILE A 75 -2.65 -18.93 10.11
C ILE A 75 -1.74 -19.85 10.93
N SER A 76 -2.31 -20.55 11.92
CA SER A 76 -1.57 -21.46 12.79
C SER A 76 -1.00 -22.67 12.04
N GLU A 77 -1.75 -23.24 11.10
CA GLU A 77 -1.30 -24.33 10.21
C GLU A 77 -0.15 -23.88 9.29
N ARG A 78 -0.20 -22.65 8.77
CA ARG A 78 0.90 -22.10 7.97
C ARG A 78 2.17 -21.89 8.77
N HIS A 79 2.06 -21.51 10.05
CA HIS A 79 3.20 -21.34 10.93
C HIS A 79 3.83 -22.67 11.38
N THR A 80 3.09 -23.77 11.30
CA THR A 80 3.52 -25.11 11.76
C THR A 80 3.97 -26.04 10.62
N ARG A 81 3.83 -25.66 9.34
CA ARG A 81 4.43 -26.41 8.22
C ARG A 81 5.94 -26.17 8.15
N PRO A 82 6.80 -27.21 8.28
CA PRO A 82 8.21 -27.05 7.93
C PRO A 82 8.33 -26.75 6.43
N ALA A 83 9.33 -25.93 6.08
CA ALA A 83 9.69 -25.64 4.70
C ALA A 83 9.85 -26.97 3.96
N ARG A 84 9.04 -27.20 2.92
CA ARG A 84 9.24 -28.36 2.04
C ARG A 84 10.47 -28.04 1.18
N GLU A 85 11.54 -28.81 1.39
CA GLU A 85 12.63 -29.00 0.42
C GLU A 85 12.14 -29.71 -0.83
#